data_AF-A0A5M6CDT9-F1
#
_entry.id   AF-A0A5M6CDT9-F1
#
_cell.length_a   1.000
_cell.length_b   1.000
_cell.length_c   1.000
_cell.angle_alpha   90.00
_cell.angle_beta   90.00
_cell.angle_gamma   90.00
#
_symmetry.space_group_name_H-M   'P 1'
#
loop_
_entity.id
_entity.type
_entity.pdbx_description
1 polymer ?
#
loop_
_entity_poly.entity_id
_entity_poly.type
_entity_poly.pdbx_seq_one_letter_code
_entity_poly.pdbx_strand_id
1 'polypeptide(L)'
;MKNYLQTPIYKKSEEIFETLKAITGLFPEDDSILTDLKGQLLGDAMLIQAKLAGAFAVKLYDIKMENATLIRKAARDLMVSYHTLKMLGFEEVEYYQIIRTQIEEFRLLFVEWVDSFNEKHFITDSWGLFNPPGVAHDYKQQDNELDFLDEEEEDS
;
A
#
# COMPACT_ATOMS: atom_id res chain seq x y z
N MET A 1 -2.69 21.07 1.29
CA MET A 1 -2.25 19.70 0.92
C MET A 1 -0.87 19.40 1.50
N LYS A 2 -0.78 18.66 2.63
CA LYS A 2 0.49 18.07 3.07
C LYS A 2 1.07 17.33 1.88
N ASN A 3 2.31 17.66 1.51
CA ASN A 3 2.95 16.99 0.39
C ASN A 3 3.19 15.53 0.80
N TYR A 4 2.23 14.65 0.52
CA TYR A 4 2.26 13.25 0.93
C TYR A 4 3.50 12.54 0.38
N LEU A 5 4.07 13.06 -0.72
CA LEU A 5 5.36 12.63 -1.29
C LEU A 5 6.53 12.80 -0.30
N GLN A 6 6.39 13.69 0.68
CA GLN A 6 7.41 13.92 1.72
C GLN A 6 7.25 13.01 2.93
N THR A 7 6.13 12.28 3.05
CA THR A 7 5.90 11.37 4.18
C THR A 7 6.91 10.21 4.15
N PRO A 8 7.34 9.71 5.32
CA PRO A 8 8.26 8.59 5.39
C PRO A 8 7.77 7.35 4.63
N ILE A 9 6.48 7.02 4.76
CA ILE A 9 5.89 5.84 4.10
C ILE A 9 5.93 5.95 2.58
N TYR A 10 5.64 7.13 2.02
CA TYR A 10 5.70 7.34 0.57
C TYR A 10 7.13 7.25 0.06
N LYS A 11 8.08 7.94 0.71
CA LYS A 11 9.51 7.86 0.36
C LYS A 11 10.04 6.44 0.41
N LYS A 12 9.65 5.66 1.42
CA LYS A 12 10.03 4.25 1.51
C LYS A 12 9.44 3.42 0.36
N SER A 13 8.22 3.72 -0.08
CA SER A 13 7.63 3.07 -1.26
C SER A 13 8.34 3.42 -2.58
N GLU A 14 8.86 4.65 -2.72
CA GLU A 14 9.71 5.04 -3.85
C GLU A 14 11.06 4.33 -3.82
N GLU A 15 11.68 4.22 -2.65
CA GLU A 15 12.93 3.49 -2.46
C GLU A 15 12.79 2.01 -2.88
N ILE A 16 11.69 1.36 -2.48
CA ILE A 16 11.35 -0.01 -2.89
C ILE A 16 11.22 -0.10 -4.41
N PHE A 17 10.47 0.81 -5.03
CA PHE A 17 10.26 0.80 -6.48
C PHE A 17 11.57 0.95 -7.26
N GLU A 18 12.43 1.91 -6.90
CA GLU A 18 13.71 2.11 -7.59
C GLU A 18 14.66 0.93 -7.39
N THR A 19 14.70 0.36 -6.18
CA THR A 19 15.50 -0.84 -5.90
C THR A 19 15.00 -2.03 -6.71
N LEU A 20 13.68 -2.22 -6.79
CA LEU A 20 13.05 -3.30 -7.53
C LEU A 20 13.28 -3.15 -9.03
N LYS A 21 13.22 -1.93 -9.56
CA LYS A 21 13.53 -1.60 -10.95
C LYS A 21 15.00 -1.92 -11.29
N ALA A 22 15.93 -1.62 -10.39
CA ALA A 22 17.33 -1.99 -10.57
C ALA A 22 17.53 -3.51 -10.61
N ILE A 23 16.97 -4.25 -9.65
CA ILE A 23 17.11 -5.72 -9.56
C ILE A 23 16.45 -6.41 -10.75
N THR A 24 15.20 -6.04 -11.07
CA THR A 24 14.49 -6.60 -12.24
C THR A 24 15.09 -6.16 -13.57
N GLY A 25 15.98 -5.17 -13.57
CA GLY A 25 16.82 -4.82 -14.71
C GLY A 25 17.87 -5.88 -15.06
N LEU A 26 18.18 -6.79 -14.14
CA LEU A 26 19.11 -7.90 -14.33
C LEU A 26 18.43 -9.16 -14.92
N PHE A 27 17.10 -9.17 -15.03
CA PHE A 27 16.38 -10.32 -15.56
C PHE A 27 16.69 -10.50 -17.06
N PRO A 28 16.97 -11.73 -17.53
CA PRO A 28 17.19 -12.00 -18.95
C PRO A 28 15.96 -11.63 -19.80
N GLU A 29 16.16 -10.84 -20.86
CA GLU A 29 15.08 -10.38 -21.73
C GLU A 29 14.45 -11.50 -22.58
N ASP A 30 15.17 -12.61 -22.78
CA ASP A 30 14.70 -13.79 -23.50
C ASP A 30 13.96 -14.80 -22.59
N ASP A 31 13.94 -14.57 -21.27
CA ASP A 31 13.12 -15.33 -20.33
C ASP A 31 11.74 -14.68 -20.18
N SER A 32 10.74 -15.25 -20.87
CA SER A 32 9.35 -14.78 -20.81
C SER A 32 8.76 -14.80 -19.40
N ILE A 33 9.13 -15.78 -18.56
CA ILE A 33 8.54 -15.94 -17.22
C ILE A 33 9.09 -14.86 -16.30
N LEU A 34 10.40 -14.61 -16.33
CA LEU A 34 11.01 -13.54 -15.55
C LEU A 34 10.55 -12.16 -16.06
N THR A 35 10.32 -12.00 -17.36
CA THR A 35 9.78 -10.76 -17.92
C THR A 35 8.36 -10.48 -17.43
N ASP A 36 7.48 -11.49 -17.43
CA ASP A 36 6.12 -11.35 -16.89
C ASP A 36 6.14 -11.05 -15.38
N LEU A 37 7.01 -11.76 -14.63
CA LEU A 37 7.20 -11.53 -13.19
C LEU A 37 7.70 -10.11 -12.92
N LYS A 38 8.63 -9.57 -13.73
CA LYS A 38 9.06 -8.17 -13.64
C LYS A 38 7.89 -7.20 -13.78
N GLY A 39 7.01 -7.43 -14.75
CA GLY A 39 5.79 -6.64 -14.93
C GLY A 39 4.91 -6.66 -13.68
N GLN A 40 4.70 -7.85 -13.11
CA GLN A 40 3.92 -8.01 -11.87
C GLN A 40 4.57 -7.28 -10.68
N LEU A 41 5.88 -7.48 -10.47
CA LEU A 41 6.65 -6.89 -9.37
C LEU A 41 6.60 -5.36 -9.41
N LEU A 42 6.89 -4.76 -10.56
CA LEU A 42 6.83 -3.30 -10.73
C LEU A 42 5.40 -2.78 -10.59
N GLY A 43 4.41 -3.55 -11.08
CA GLY A 43 3.00 -3.24 -10.91
C GLY A 43 2.57 -3.19 -9.44
N ASP A 44 2.98 -4.17 -8.63
CA ASP A 44 2.68 -4.20 -7.18
C ASP A 44 3.34 -3.01 -6.45
N ALA A 45 4.59 -2.66 -6.78
CA ALA A 45 5.25 -1.49 -6.19
C ALA A 45 4.56 -0.17 -6.57
N MET A 46 4.14 0.00 -7.83
CA MET A 46 3.35 1.16 -8.27
C MET A 46 1.96 1.19 -7.62
N LEU A 47 1.34 0.04 -7.39
CA LEU A 47 0.05 -0.06 -6.71
C LEU A 47 0.16 0.49 -5.28
N ILE A 48 1.23 0.19 -4.55
CA ILE A 48 1.47 0.75 -3.22
C ILE A 48 1.44 2.28 -3.27
N GLN A 49 2.19 2.89 -4.18
CA GLN A 49 2.27 4.36 -4.33
C GLN A 49 0.91 4.96 -4.70
N ALA A 50 0.21 4.38 -5.67
CA ALA A 50 -1.09 4.86 -6.11
C ALA A 50 -2.14 4.81 -4.98
N LYS A 51 -2.12 3.75 -4.16
CA LYS A 51 -3.07 3.58 -3.05
C LYS A 51 -2.73 4.45 -1.85
N LEU A 52 -1.44 4.73 -1.61
CA LEU A 52 -1.05 5.78 -0.66
C LEU A 52 -1.60 7.14 -1.10
N ALA A 53 -1.36 7.53 -2.37
CA ALA A 53 -1.86 8.80 -2.90
C ALA A 53 -3.40 8.92 -2.77
N GLY A 54 -4.14 7.87 -3.12
CA GLY A 54 -5.59 7.83 -2.96
C GLY A 54 -6.05 7.96 -1.50
N ALA A 55 -5.39 7.28 -0.57
CA ALA A 55 -5.72 7.34 0.85
C ALA A 55 -5.34 8.70 1.50
N PHE A 56 -4.28 9.35 1.05
CA PHE A 56 -3.90 10.70 1.50
C PHE A 56 -4.85 11.79 0.98
N ALA A 57 -5.56 11.53 -0.12
CA ALA A 57 -6.50 12.48 -0.73
C ALA A 57 -7.90 12.48 -0.10
N VAL A 58 -8.14 11.63 0.89
CA VAL A 58 -9.45 11.49 1.55
C VAL A 58 -9.32 11.49 3.07
N LYS A 59 -10.41 11.86 3.76
CA LYS A 59 -10.54 11.72 5.22
C LYS A 59 -11.23 10.43 5.66
N LEU A 60 -11.90 9.74 4.72
CA LEU A 60 -12.74 8.57 4.96
C LEU A 60 -11.95 7.32 5.38
N TYR A 61 -12.21 6.82 6.58
CA TYR A 61 -11.61 5.64 7.20
C TYR A 61 -11.85 4.38 6.37
N ASP A 62 -13.09 4.15 5.93
CA ASP A 62 -13.48 2.99 5.12
C ASP A 62 -12.66 2.92 3.82
N ILE A 63 -12.57 4.04 3.09
CA ILE A 63 -11.74 4.16 1.88
C ILE A 63 -10.26 4.00 2.21
N LYS A 64 -9.77 4.60 3.30
CA LYS A 64 -8.36 4.45 3.72
C LYS A 64 -8.02 3.00 4.04
N MET A 65 -8.91 2.27 4.71
CA MET A 65 -8.75 0.86 5.05
C MET A 65 -8.80 -0.05 3.82
N GLU A 66 -9.65 0.26 2.84
CA GLU A 66 -9.65 -0.42 1.54
C GLU A 66 -8.29 -0.25 0.83
N ASN A 67 -7.77 0.99 0.75
CA ASN A 67 -6.46 1.27 0.18
C ASN A 67 -5.34 0.57 0.94
N ALA A 68 -5.36 0.60 2.27
CA ALA A 68 -4.41 -0.08 3.14
C ALA A 68 -4.38 -1.61 2.90
N THR A 69 -5.54 -2.20 2.62
CA THR A 69 -5.66 -3.63 2.30
C THR A 69 -4.93 -3.96 0.99
N LEU A 70 -5.12 -3.16 -0.07
CA LEU A 70 -4.43 -3.35 -1.35
C LEU A 70 -2.92 -3.13 -1.24
N ILE A 71 -2.49 -2.12 -0.47
CA ILE A 71 -1.07 -1.88 -0.15
C ILE A 71 -0.46 -3.12 0.52
N ARG A 72 -1.11 -3.65 1.56
CA ARG A 72 -0.61 -4.82 2.30
C ARG A 72 -0.53 -6.06 1.41
N LYS A 73 -1.52 -6.27 0.52
CA LYS A 73 -1.48 -7.35 -0.47
C LYS A 73 -0.25 -7.21 -1.36
N ALA A 74 -0.05 -6.04 -1.99
CA ALA A 74 1.08 -5.81 -2.87
C ALA A 74 2.43 -5.98 -2.16
N ALA A 75 2.58 -5.43 -0.95
CA ALA A 75 3.80 -5.59 -0.17
C ALA A 75 4.08 -7.07 0.17
N ARG A 76 3.04 -7.86 0.45
CA ARG A 76 3.17 -9.30 0.68
C ARG A 76 3.61 -10.05 -0.57
N ASP A 77 3.05 -9.69 -1.73
CA ASP A 77 3.41 -10.31 -3.01
C ASP A 77 4.88 -10.02 -3.38
N LEU A 78 5.34 -8.79 -3.14
CA LEU A 78 6.76 -8.44 -3.25
C LEU A 78 7.62 -9.28 -2.30
N MET A 79 7.21 -9.46 -1.04
CA MET A 79 7.96 -10.23 -0.04
C MET A 79 8.11 -11.71 -0.41
N VAL A 80 7.05 -12.35 -0.91
CA VAL A 80 7.06 -13.78 -1.26
C VAL A 80 7.77 -14.06 -2.58
N SER A 81 7.90 -13.07 -3.47
CA SER A 81 8.51 -13.23 -4.79
C SER A 81 9.98 -13.64 -4.75
N TYR A 82 10.68 -13.44 -3.63
CA TYR A 82 12.00 -14.05 -3.40
C TYR A 82 12.01 -15.56 -3.63
N HIS A 83 10.96 -16.25 -3.14
CA HIS A 83 10.85 -17.71 -3.28
C HIS A 83 10.53 -18.10 -4.72
N THR A 84 9.73 -17.30 -5.43
CA THR A 84 9.47 -17.47 -6.87
C THR A 84 10.77 -17.35 -7.66
N LEU A 85 11.56 -16.30 -7.41
CA LEU A 85 12.86 -16.11 -8.07
C LEU A 85 13.84 -17.25 -7.79
N LYS A 86 13.89 -17.75 -6.56
CA LYS A 86 14.68 -18.94 -6.21
C LYS A 86 14.24 -20.19 -6.98
N MET A 87 12.93 -20.39 -7.10
CA MET A 87 12.36 -21.53 -7.82
C MET A 87 12.66 -21.45 -9.32
N LEU A 88 12.63 -20.24 -9.90
CA LEU A 88 12.97 -19.99 -11.30
C LEU A 88 14.48 -20.03 -11.57
N GLY A 89 15.33 -20.13 -10.54
CA GLY A 89 16.78 -20.23 -10.71
C GLY A 89 17.46 -18.91 -11.10
N PHE A 90 16.87 -17.76 -10.76
CA PHE A 90 17.48 -16.46 -11.00
C PHE A 90 18.82 -16.34 -10.26
N GLU A 91 19.92 -16.07 -10.99
CA GLU A 91 21.29 -16.15 -10.47
C GLU A 91 21.55 -15.13 -9.36
N GLU A 92 21.04 -13.92 -9.51
CA GLU A 92 21.26 -12.80 -8.60
C GLU A 92 20.17 -12.65 -7.53
N VAL A 93 19.45 -13.74 -7.23
CA VAL A 93 18.31 -13.74 -6.29
C VAL A 93 18.65 -13.20 -4.90
N GLU A 94 19.90 -13.30 -4.46
CA GLU A 94 20.30 -12.77 -3.15
C GLU A 94 20.29 -11.23 -3.08
N TYR A 95 20.37 -10.50 -4.21
CA TYR A 95 20.12 -9.05 -4.21
C TYR A 95 18.68 -8.70 -3.81
N TYR A 96 17.74 -9.62 -4.03
CA TYR A 96 16.34 -9.43 -3.65
C TYR A 96 16.14 -9.41 -2.12
N GLN A 97 17.12 -9.82 -1.32
CA GLN A 97 17.09 -9.62 0.14
C GLN A 97 16.98 -8.14 0.53
N ILE A 98 17.49 -7.23 -0.30
CA ILE A 98 17.37 -5.77 -0.09
C ILE A 98 15.89 -5.37 -0.09
N ILE A 99 15.11 -5.88 -1.05
CA ILE A 99 13.66 -5.64 -1.13
C ILE A 99 12.95 -6.16 0.12
N ARG A 100 13.31 -7.36 0.59
CA ARG A 100 12.71 -7.94 1.80
C ARG A 100 12.94 -7.06 3.03
N THR A 101 14.15 -6.53 3.20
CA THR A 101 14.48 -5.60 4.28
C THR A 101 13.68 -4.31 4.15
N GLN A 102 13.64 -3.70 2.96
CA GLN A 102 12.88 -2.46 2.74
C GLN A 102 11.37 -2.65 2.96
N ILE A 103 10.82 -3.81 2.63
CA ILE A 103 9.40 -4.14 2.90
C ILE A 103 9.14 -4.27 4.40
N GLU A 104 10.07 -4.81 5.19
CA GLU A 104 9.93 -4.84 6.66
C GLU A 104 10.03 -3.43 7.27
N GLU A 105 10.91 -2.57 6.76
CA GLU A 105 10.97 -1.16 7.16
C GLU A 105 9.69 -0.41 6.77
N PHE A 106 9.18 -0.63 5.56
CA PHE A 106 7.90 -0.12 5.11
C PHE A 106 6.75 -0.59 6.00
N ARG A 107 6.76 -1.85 6.44
CA ARG A 107 5.73 -2.43 7.32
C ARG A 107 5.62 -1.66 8.64
N LEU A 108 6.73 -1.21 9.22
CA LEU A 108 6.71 -0.41 10.44
C LEU A 108 6.01 0.94 10.21
N LEU A 109 6.39 1.64 9.14
CA LEU A 109 5.76 2.91 8.74
C LEU A 109 4.28 2.73 8.38
N PHE A 110 3.93 1.60 7.76
CA PHE A 110 2.56 1.25 7.40
C PHE A 110 1.67 1.08 8.62
N VAL A 111 2.15 0.40 9.67
CA VAL A 111 1.38 0.23 10.91
C VAL A 111 1.13 1.60 11.56
N GLU A 112 2.17 2.42 11.72
CA GLU A 112 2.03 3.78 12.25
C GLU A 112 1.07 4.65 11.43
N TRP A 113 1.08 4.49 10.10
CA TRP A 113 0.18 5.20 9.20
C TRP A 113 -1.27 4.76 9.36
N VAL A 114 -1.56 3.46 9.44
CA VAL A 114 -2.92 2.94 9.66
C VAL A 114 -3.45 3.36 11.03
N ASP A 115 -2.60 3.32 12.07
CA ASP A 115 -2.96 3.73 13.43
C ASP A 115 -3.32 5.22 13.52
N SER A 116 -2.98 6.03 12.51
CA SER A 116 -3.34 7.45 12.43
C SER A 116 -4.75 7.72 11.88
N PHE A 117 -5.48 6.70 11.41
CA PHE A 117 -6.79 6.89 10.79
C PHE A 117 -7.85 7.23 11.84
N ASN A 118 -8.70 8.22 11.53
CA ASN A 118 -9.80 8.59 12.40
C ASN A 118 -11.02 7.69 12.14
N GLU A 119 -11.27 6.76 13.05
CA GLU A 119 -12.40 5.82 13.02
C GLU A 119 -13.78 6.49 13.00
N LYS A 120 -13.89 7.78 13.34
CA LYS A 120 -15.15 8.53 13.25
C LYS A 120 -15.46 9.06 11.87
N HIS A 121 -14.45 9.22 11.01
CA HIS A 121 -14.62 9.78 9.67
C HIS A 121 -14.88 8.65 8.69
N PHE A 122 -16.04 8.00 8.73
CA PHE A 122 -16.34 6.86 7.84
C PHE A 122 -17.70 7.02 7.18
N ILE A 123 -17.93 6.28 6.10
CA ILE A 123 -19.26 5.95 5.60
C ILE A 123 -19.49 4.47 5.86
N THR A 124 -20.70 4.08 6.31
CA THR A 124 -21.01 2.66 6.54
C THR A 124 -20.79 1.85 5.26
N ASP A 125 -19.81 0.95 5.30
CA ASP A 125 -19.58 -0.07 4.30
C ASP A 125 -20.62 -1.19 4.43
N SER A 126 -21.47 -1.29 3.41
CA SER A 126 -22.51 -2.34 3.31
C SER A 126 -21.96 -3.77 3.18
N TRP A 127 -20.68 -3.94 2.84
CA TRP A 127 -20.01 -5.24 2.85
C TRP A 127 -19.44 -5.59 4.24
N GLY A 128 -19.31 -4.59 5.12
CA GLY A 128 -18.84 -4.73 6.50
C GLY A 128 -17.35 -5.04 6.64
N LEU A 129 -16.55 -4.86 5.58
CA LEU A 129 -15.12 -5.18 5.57
C LEU A 129 -14.26 -4.05 6.14
N PHE A 130 -14.69 -2.80 5.92
CA PHE A 130 -13.91 -1.61 6.25
C PHE A 130 -14.61 -0.67 7.24
N ASN A 131 -15.67 -1.16 7.89
CA ASN A 131 -16.30 -0.47 9.00
C ASN A 131 -15.36 -0.39 10.21
N PRO A 132 -15.40 0.71 10.99
CA PRO A 132 -14.70 0.78 12.26
C PRO A 132 -15.09 -0.36 13.21
N PRO A 133 -14.21 -0.72 14.17
CA PRO A 133 -14.50 -1.78 15.13
C PRO A 133 -15.85 -1.58 15.85
N GLY A 134 -16.74 -2.57 15.73
CA GLY A 134 -18.06 -2.55 16.37
C GLY A 134 -19.18 -1.94 15.54
N VAL A 135 -18.90 -1.44 14.33
CA VAL A 135 -19.93 -0.91 13.41
C VAL A 135 -20.42 -2.03 12.47
N ALA A 136 -21.72 -2.30 12.50
CA ALA A 136 -22.35 -3.30 11.65
C ALA A 136 -22.53 -2.80 10.20
N HIS A 137 -22.57 -3.73 9.24
CA HIS A 137 -22.76 -3.42 7.82
C HIS A 137 -24.10 -2.74 7.49
N ASP A 138 -25.09 -2.86 8.37
CA ASP A 138 -26.41 -2.24 8.26
C ASP A 138 -26.59 -1.03 9.19
N TYR A 139 -25.50 -0.53 9.79
CA TYR A 139 -25.52 0.66 10.63
C TYR A 139 -25.97 1.89 9.83
N LYS A 140 -27.04 2.54 10.28
CA LYS A 140 -27.55 3.78 9.70
C LYS A 140 -26.93 4.95 10.44
N GLN A 141 -25.97 5.61 9.80
CA GLN A 141 -25.38 6.84 10.31
C GLN A 141 -26.43 7.95 10.40
N GLN A 142 -26.33 8.74 11.47
CA GLN A 142 -27.08 9.97 11.66
C GLN A 142 -26.38 11.12 10.94
N ASP A 143 -27.13 12.16 10.56
CA ASP A 143 -26.59 13.31 9.81
C ASP A 143 -25.40 13.96 10.54
N ASN A 144 -25.46 14.08 11.86
CA ASN A 144 -24.38 14.66 12.68
C ASN A 144 -23.09 13.82 12.71
N GLU A 145 -23.14 12.54 12.34
CA GLU A 145 -21.94 11.71 12.19
C GLU A 145 -21.22 12.00 10.86
N LEU A 146 -21.83 12.77 9.96
CA LEU A 146 -21.31 13.15 8.66
C LEU A 146 -20.84 14.61 8.60
N ASP A 147 -20.99 15.38 9.69
CA ASP A 147 -20.59 16.79 9.77
C ASP A 147 -19.12 17.01 9.33
N PHE A 148 -18.26 16.01 9.56
CA PHE A 148 -16.86 16.05 9.15
C PHE A 148 -16.68 16.23 7.64
N LEU A 149 -17.68 15.91 6.79
CA LEU A 149 -17.63 16.08 5.34
C LEU A 149 -17.57 17.56 4.94
N ASP A 150 -18.26 18.41 5.70
CA ASP A 150 -18.38 19.84 5.46
C ASP A 150 -17.23 20.66 6.09
N GLU A 151 -16.44 20.03 6.96
CA GLU A 151 -15.21 20.64 7.48
C GLU A 151 -14.21 20.89 6.34
N GLU A 152 -13.87 22.16 6.11
CA GLU A 152 -12.77 22.55 5.24
C GLU A 152 -11.46 21.97 5.80
N GLU A 153 -10.57 21.48 4.93
CA GLU A 153 -9.24 21.05 5.36
C GLU A 153 -8.48 22.26 5.89
N GLU A 154 -8.34 22.39 7.21
CA GLU A 154 -7.41 23.34 7.81
C GLU A 154 -5.99 22.94 7.36
N ASP A 155 -5.47 23.65 6.34
CA ASP A 155 -4.09 23.55 5.87
C ASP A 155 -3.14 23.80 7.07
N SER A 156 -2.67 22.70 7.68
CA SER A 156 -1.74 22.70 8.83
C SER A 156 -0.59 21.72 8.64
#